data_AF-A0A4Q1FVA5-F1
#
_entry.id   AF-A0A4Q1FVA5-F1
#
_cell.length_a   1.000
_cell.length_b   1.000
_cell.length_c   1.000
_cell.angle_alpha   90.00
_cell.angle_beta   90.00
_cell.angle_gamma   90.00
#
_symmetry.space_group_name_H-M   'P 1'
#
loop_
_entity.id
_entity.type
_entity.pdbx_description
1 polymer ?
#
loop_
_entity_poly.entity_id
_entity_poly.type
_entity_poly.pdbx_seq_one_letter_code
_entity_poly.pdbx_strand_id
1 'polypeptide(L)'
;MFDSNPTFIKGVKVTENPELFAEWYSYGYKTEHTFQHFYGWERDYNELLDNELQKGNSFAKNSIHYSRESQLDLIKLKQDLKIKKIKIQDLFLKRIAEKLFENVFNYTTTLSLDEFYMTQEERAEKERIALAQSQREEGDKSSNIIKDNFIWSKTIAFESQQIYELAIKLKDLGKFNRFLLDHKVLTLLSYDQNKIWNKEQLERELSIGENSYEVIRREKLFKEIQNLELQTLSNWSWDGINHPREFEMEDQKNARHPNFKMYLVNGILRKNTNFYKEGEDFWLESLKENDFKTLPSEILETKSEMVQLLFLVIMIRNQFAHNQLPKVQLYNFIRKNYPEIQNNTAAELYLNLIKLAVQKLKENS
;
A
#
# COMPACT_ATOMS: atom_id res chain seq x y z
N MET A 1 33.50 7.99 29.91
CA MET A 1 33.69 7.12 28.73
C MET A 1 33.39 7.89 27.45
N PHE A 2 32.24 8.57 27.33
CA PHE A 2 31.89 9.39 26.15
C PHE A 2 32.21 10.88 26.26
N ASP A 3 32.50 11.37 27.46
CA ASP A 3 32.89 12.75 27.78
C ASP A 3 33.84 12.70 29.00
N SER A 4 34.76 13.65 29.09
CA SER A 4 35.67 13.84 30.24
C SER A 4 35.02 14.61 31.39
N ASN A 5 34.01 15.44 31.10
CA ASN A 5 33.31 16.20 32.12
C ASN A 5 32.21 15.33 32.79
N PRO A 6 31.92 15.55 34.09
CA PRO A 6 30.93 14.78 34.82
C PRO A 6 29.49 15.22 34.52
N THR A 7 28.52 14.42 34.97
CA THR A 7 27.08 14.79 34.97
C THR A 7 26.57 15.20 36.37
N PHE A 8 27.44 15.16 37.38
CA PHE A 8 27.13 15.56 38.75
C PHE A 8 28.37 16.19 39.41
N ILE A 9 28.17 17.37 40.01
CA ILE A 9 29.17 18.06 40.82
C ILE A 9 28.44 18.54 42.09
N LYS A 10 28.95 18.18 43.27
CA LYS A 10 28.32 18.54 44.54
C LYS A 10 28.27 20.06 44.70
N GLY A 11 27.07 20.60 44.93
CA GLY A 11 26.85 22.03 45.18
C GLY A 11 26.80 22.92 43.94
N VAL A 12 26.92 22.35 42.74
CA VAL A 12 26.91 23.11 41.47
C VAL A 12 25.71 22.69 40.63
N LYS A 13 24.93 23.66 40.13
CA LYS A 13 23.81 23.39 39.22
C LYS A 13 24.22 23.50 37.76
N VAL A 14 23.74 22.57 36.94
CA VAL A 14 23.95 22.53 35.48
C VAL A 14 23.45 23.79 34.79
N THR A 15 22.34 24.36 35.26
CA THR A 15 21.74 25.58 34.69
C THR A 15 22.55 26.85 34.98
N GLU A 16 23.42 26.81 36.00
CA GLU A 16 24.20 27.97 36.44
C GLU A 16 25.64 27.92 35.88
N ASN A 17 26.24 26.72 35.77
CA ASN A 17 27.61 26.52 35.28
C ASN A 17 27.65 25.36 34.26
N PRO A 18 26.99 25.48 33.10
CA PRO A 18 26.81 24.38 32.14
C PRO A 18 28.13 23.84 31.56
N GLU A 19 29.17 24.66 31.49
CA GLU A 19 30.52 24.34 30.96
C GLU A 19 31.30 23.34 31.82
N LEU A 20 30.94 23.19 33.10
CA LEU A 20 31.56 22.22 34.01
C LEU A 20 31.03 20.79 33.83
N PHE A 21 29.97 20.63 33.04
CA PHE A 21 29.32 19.35 32.81
C PHE A 21 29.59 18.83 31.39
N ALA A 22 29.33 17.54 31.18
CA ALA A 22 29.38 16.93 29.85
C ALA A 22 28.48 17.68 28.85
N GLU A 23 28.96 17.89 27.63
CA GLU A 23 28.28 18.74 26.64
C GLU A 23 26.91 18.18 26.24
N TRP A 24 26.84 16.86 26.00
CA TRP A 24 25.58 16.19 25.70
C TRP A 24 24.60 16.27 26.88
N TYR A 25 25.11 16.34 28.11
CA TYR A 25 24.27 16.43 29.30
C TYR A 25 23.74 17.85 29.48
N SER A 26 24.60 18.86 29.40
CA SER A 26 24.22 20.28 29.49
C SER A 26 23.30 20.69 28.33
N TYR A 27 23.47 20.08 27.16
CA TYR A 27 22.55 20.27 26.03
C TYR A 27 21.09 20.00 26.41
N GLY A 28 20.80 18.95 27.18
CA GLY A 28 19.43 18.62 27.62
C GLY A 28 18.80 19.63 28.59
N TYR A 29 19.59 20.58 29.12
CA TYR A 29 19.16 21.60 30.08
C TYR A 29 18.96 22.99 29.44
N LYS A 30 19.23 23.15 28.14
CA LYS A 30 19.03 24.44 27.46
C LYS A 30 17.53 24.81 27.44
N THR A 31 17.24 26.08 27.71
CA THR A 31 15.87 26.63 27.80
C THR A 31 15.20 26.85 26.44
N GLU A 32 15.99 26.86 25.37
CA GLU A 32 15.52 27.02 23.98
C GLU A 32 14.76 25.80 23.45
N HIS A 33 14.81 24.66 24.17
CA HIS A 33 14.14 23.44 23.73
C HIS A 33 12.63 23.52 23.95
N THR A 34 11.89 23.44 22.84
CA THR A 34 10.45 23.18 22.88
C THR A 34 10.20 21.67 23.02
N PHE A 35 9.19 21.29 23.80
CA PHE A 35 8.78 19.90 24.04
C PHE A 35 7.30 19.70 23.73
N GLN A 36 6.88 18.44 23.57
CA GLN A 36 5.49 18.05 23.47
C GLN A 36 4.66 18.65 24.61
N HIS A 37 3.49 19.22 24.29
CA HIS A 37 2.64 19.92 25.26
C HIS A 37 2.21 19.05 26.45
N PHE A 38 2.07 17.73 26.25
CA PHE A 38 1.69 16.80 27.33
C PHE A 38 2.70 16.77 28.49
N TYR A 39 3.95 17.20 28.29
CA TYR A 39 4.90 17.30 29.40
C TYR A 39 4.53 18.39 30.40
N GLY A 40 3.71 19.36 30.00
CA GLY A 40 3.20 20.44 30.85
C GLY A 40 1.87 20.15 31.51
N TRP A 41 1.22 19.01 31.23
CA TRP A 41 -0.05 18.67 31.87
C TRP A 41 0.12 18.42 33.37
N GLU A 42 -0.88 18.84 34.14
CA GLU A 42 -0.95 18.55 35.57
C GLU A 42 -0.95 17.04 35.81
N ARG A 43 -0.30 16.63 36.89
CA ARG A 43 -0.08 15.22 37.21
C ARG A 43 -0.74 14.90 38.53
N ASP A 44 -1.50 13.82 38.56
CA ASP A 44 -2.07 13.31 39.79
C ASP A 44 -1.06 12.42 40.53
N TYR A 45 -0.25 13.05 41.38
CA TYR A 45 0.72 12.33 42.21
C TYR A 45 0.05 11.58 43.37
N ASN A 46 -1.19 11.91 43.74
CA ASN A 46 -1.91 11.22 44.81
C ASN A 46 -2.33 9.83 44.35
N GLU A 47 -2.91 9.74 43.15
CA GLU A 47 -3.25 8.46 42.52
C GLU A 47 -1.99 7.58 42.36
N LEU A 48 -0.87 8.17 41.91
CA LEU A 48 0.37 7.44 41.74
C LEU A 48 0.95 6.92 43.07
N LEU A 49 0.81 7.70 44.15
CA LEU A 49 1.21 7.29 45.49
C LEU A 49 0.33 6.13 45.99
N ASP A 50 -0.98 6.20 45.80
CA ASP A 50 -1.90 5.12 46.21
C ASP A 50 -1.59 3.82 45.48
N ASN A 51 -1.33 3.90 44.17
CA ASN A 51 -0.89 2.76 43.37
C ASN A 51 0.45 2.18 43.85
N GLU A 52 1.40 2.99 44.31
CA GLU A 52 2.67 2.51 44.86
C GLU A 52 2.51 1.85 46.23
N LEU A 53 1.62 2.36 47.08
CA LEU A 53 1.34 1.76 48.39
C LEU A 53 0.66 0.39 48.30
N GLN A 54 -0.01 0.08 47.20
CA GLN A 54 -0.61 -1.24 46.96
C GLN A 54 0.43 -2.31 46.56
N LYS A 55 1.66 -1.94 46.17
CA LYS A 55 2.66 -2.87 45.61
C LYS A 55 3.42 -3.72 46.64
N GLY A 56 3.13 -3.58 47.94
CA GLY A 56 3.71 -4.42 49.00
C GLY A 56 5.25 -4.36 49.14
N ASN A 57 5.89 -3.38 48.51
CA ASN A 57 7.35 -3.18 48.54
C ASN A 57 7.81 -2.49 49.84
N SER A 58 9.12 -2.31 50.03
CA SER A 58 9.68 -1.65 51.23
C SER A 58 9.20 -0.21 51.42
N PHE A 59 8.88 0.49 50.33
CA PHE A 59 8.29 1.82 50.35
C PHE A 59 6.83 1.79 50.85
N ALA A 60 6.03 0.84 50.35
CA ALA A 60 4.66 0.59 50.79
C ALA A 60 4.57 0.16 52.26
N LYS A 61 5.54 -0.63 52.73
CA LYS A 61 5.68 -1.02 54.14
C LYS A 61 6.12 0.12 55.06
N ASN A 62 6.42 1.30 54.50
CA ASN A 62 6.91 2.48 55.19
C ASN A 62 8.00 2.16 56.24
N SER A 63 8.98 1.31 55.88
CA SER A 63 9.97 0.79 56.83
C SER A 63 10.90 1.85 57.45
N ILE A 64 10.88 3.08 56.92
CA ILE A 64 11.67 4.24 57.37
C ILE A 64 10.77 5.28 58.09
N HIS A 65 9.48 4.99 58.27
CA HIS A 65 8.50 5.83 58.98
C HIS A 65 8.38 7.27 58.41
N TYR A 66 8.34 7.41 57.09
CA TYR A 66 8.04 8.70 56.46
C TYR A 66 6.61 9.14 56.75
N SER A 67 6.41 10.46 56.87
CA SER A 67 5.07 11.05 56.86
C SER A 67 4.43 10.90 55.47
N ARG A 68 3.10 11.02 55.38
CA ARG A 68 2.38 10.96 54.10
C ARG A 68 2.85 12.03 53.12
N GLU A 69 3.13 13.22 53.63
CA GLU A 69 3.67 14.35 52.86
C GLU A 69 5.06 14.03 52.31
N SER A 70 5.97 13.50 53.14
CA SER A 70 7.31 13.10 52.68
C SER A 70 7.28 11.94 51.68
N GLN A 71 6.36 10.98 51.83
CA GLN A 71 6.15 9.92 50.83
C GLN A 71 5.69 10.50 49.48
N LEU A 72 4.78 11.47 49.51
CA LEU A 72 4.30 12.15 48.31
C LEU A 72 5.44 12.94 47.63
N ASP A 73 6.26 13.66 48.39
CA ASP A 73 7.40 14.41 47.86
C ASP A 73 8.46 13.52 47.24
N LEU A 74 8.75 12.36 47.85
CA LEU A 74 9.66 11.37 47.28
C LEU A 74 9.12 10.80 45.97
N ILE A 75 7.81 10.52 45.90
CA ILE A 75 7.16 10.04 44.67
C ILE A 75 7.21 11.10 43.57
N LYS A 76 6.89 12.36 43.90
CA LYS A 76 6.99 13.50 42.98
C LYS A 76 8.41 13.60 42.41
N LEU A 77 9.42 13.63 43.28
CA LEU A 77 10.83 13.72 42.88
C LEU A 77 11.24 12.57 41.96
N LYS A 78 10.93 11.33 42.34
CA LYS A 78 11.27 10.13 41.57
C LYS A 78 10.63 10.15 40.18
N GLN A 79 9.36 10.52 40.12
CA GLN A 79 8.61 10.58 38.86
C GLN A 79 9.10 11.71 37.97
N ASP A 80 9.37 12.89 38.52
CA ASP A 80 9.87 14.04 37.77
C ASP A 80 11.28 13.79 37.22
N LEU A 81 12.14 13.10 37.97
CA LEU A 81 13.45 12.67 37.47
C LEU A 81 13.32 11.68 36.30
N LYS A 82 12.36 10.74 36.38
CA LYS A 82 12.07 9.81 35.29
C LYS A 82 11.57 10.54 34.04
N ILE A 83 10.62 11.47 34.21
CA ILE A 83 10.09 12.29 33.12
C ILE A 83 11.20 13.13 32.50
N LYS A 84 12.04 13.79 33.31
CA LYS A 84 13.18 14.58 32.84
C LYS A 84 14.13 13.74 31.98
N LYS A 85 14.42 12.51 32.41
CA LYS A 85 15.24 11.57 31.62
C LYS A 85 14.61 11.31 30.26
N ILE A 86 13.30 11.03 30.20
CA ILE A 86 12.58 10.78 28.94
C ILE A 86 12.58 12.02 28.06
N LYS A 87 12.32 13.22 28.61
CA LYS A 87 12.41 14.49 27.86
C LYS A 87 13.77 14.65 27.17
N ILE A 88 14.86 14.38 27.88
CA ILE A 88 16.21 14.46 27.31
C ILE A 88 16.39 13.39 26.21
N GLN A 89 15.87 12.18 26.40
CA GLN A 89 15.90 11.13 25.37
C GLN A 89 15.15 11.55 24.10
N ASP A 90 13.98 12.17 24.22
CA ASP A 90 13.20 12.67 23.08
C ASP A 90 13.97 13.72 22.27
N LEU A 91 14.76 14.59 22.92
CA LEU A 91 15.62 15.56 22.21
C LEU A 91 16.66 14.87 21.32
N PHE A 92 17.27 13.80 21.81
CA PHE A 92 18.24 13.03 21.03
C PHE A 92 17.55 12.21 19.95
N LEU A 93 16.38 11.64 20.23
CA LEU A 93 15.58 10.93 19.24
C LEU A 93 15.17 11.85 18.08
N LYS A 94 14.77 13.09 18.37
CA LYS A 94 14.54 14.13 17.36
C LYS A 94 15.75 14.31 16.47
N ARG A 95 16.95 14.50 17.03
CA ARG A 95 18.19 14.69 16.25
C ARG A 95 18.51 13.48 15.37
N ILE A 96 18.29 12.26 15.89
CA ILE A 96 18.46 11.03 15.12
C ILE A 96 17.45 10.99 13.96
N ALA A 97 16.18 11.33 14.21
CA ALA A 97 15.14 11.36 13.20
C ALA A 97 15.44 12.41 12.11
N GLU A 98 15.88 13.62 12.48
CA GLU A 98 16.32 14.66 11.53
C GLU A 98 17.48 14.16 10.65
N LYS A 99 18.47 13.47 11.25
CA LYS A 99 19.60 12.94 10.48
C LYS A 99 19.20 11.78 9.55
N LEU A 100 18.33 10.88 10.01
CA LEU A 100 17.80 9.82 9.17
C LEU A 100 16.97 10.39 8.01
N PHE A 101 16.16 11.40 8.28
CA PHE A 101 15.37 12.08 7.27
C PHE A 101 16.25 12.70 6.19
N GLU A 102 17.31 13.42 6.57
CA GLU A 102 18.30 13.98 5.64
C GLU A 102 18.94 12.87 4.78
N ASN A 103 19.32 11.75 5.39
CA ASN A 103 19.93 10.64 4.67
C ASN A 103 18.99 9.95 3.67
N VAL A 104 17.68 9.92 3.96
CA VAL A 104 16.68 9.24 3.12
C VAL A 104 16.21 10.16 1.99
N PHE A 105 16.02 11.45 2.27
CA PHE A 105 15.39 12.39 1.34
C PHE A 105 16.36 13.41 0.73
N ASN A 106 17.64 13.40 1.13
CA ASN A 106 18.69 14.29 0.63
C ASN A 106 18.41 15.80 0.82
N TYR A 107 17.61 16.17 1.84
CA TYR A 107 17.48 17.56 2.27
C TYR A 107 17.30 17.68 3.78
N THR A 108 17.75 18.80 4.35
CA THR A 108 17.68 19.06 5.78
C THR A 108 16.25 19.39 6.22
N THR A 109 15.82 18.81 7.33
CA THR A 109 14.55 19.16 7.99
C THR A 109 14.83 19.62 9.42
N THR A 110 14.07 20.61 9.89
CA THR A 110 14.03 21.00 11.29
C THR A 110 12.68 20.57 11.84
N LEU A 111 12.71 19.69 12.83
CA LEU A 111 11.53 19.15 13.50
C LEU A 111 11.39 19.84 14.85
N SER A 112 10.19 20.23 15.25
CA SER A 112 9.95 20.72 16.61
C SER A 112 9.21 19.66 17.42
N LEU A 113 9.64 19.40 18.66
CA LEU A 113 9.05 18.30 19.46
C LEU A 113 7.57 18.55 19.78
N ASP A 114 7.14 19.80 19.96
CA ASP A 114 5.73 20.18 20.12
C ASP A 114 4.85 19.82 18.93
N GLU A 115 5.42 19.62 17.75
CA GLU A 115 4.69 19.24 16.53
C GLU A 115 4.46 17.73 16.39
N PHE A 116 4.97 16.88 17.30
CA PHE A 116 4.85 15.42 17.19
C PHE A 116 3.55 14.86 17.76
N TYR A 117 2.88 15.61 18.64
CA TYR A 117 1.68 15.16 19.33
C TYR A 117 0.58 16.21 19.24
N MET A 118 -0.63 15.74 18.97
CA MET A 118 -1.86 16.54 19.04
C MET A 118 -2.96 15.69 19.63
N THR A 119 -3.82 16.31 20.45
CA THR A 119 -5.03 15.65 20.97
C THR A 119 -6.08 15.49 19.87
N GLN A 120 -7.11 14.68 20.15
CA GLN A 120 -8.24 14.53 19.23
C GLN A 120 -9.01 15.84 19.06
N GLU A 121 -9.20 16.60 20.13
CA GLU A 121 -9.89 17.90 20.12
C GLU A 121 -9.12 18.93 19.30
N GLU A 122 -7.80 19.03 19.50
CA GLU A 122 -6.93 19.92 18.70
C GLU A 122 -6.95 19.55 17.22
N ARG A 123 -7.02 18.24 16.90
CA ARG A 123 -7.11 17.76 15.52
C ARG A 123 -8.44 18.16 14.88
N ALA A 124 -9.55 17.91 15.57
CA ALA A 124 -10.89 18.25 15.08
C ALA A 124 -11.04 19.77 14.86
N GLU A 125 -10.47 20.58 15.75
CA GLU A 125 -10.47 22.04 15.61
C GLU A 125 -9.68 22.49 14.38
N LYS A 126 -8.47 21.96 14.18
CA LYS A 126 -7.67 22.29 12.98
C LYS A 126 -8.38 21.85 11.69
N GLU A 127 -9.02 20.69 11.67
CA GLU A 127 -9.81 20.21 10.52
C GLU A 127 -10.98 21.13 10.22
N ARG A 128 -11.70 21.60 11.25
CA ARG A 128 -12.79 22.57 11.10
C ARG A 128 -12.31 23.89 10.52
N ILE A 129 -11.19 24.42 11.03
CA ILE A 129 -10.57 25.64 10.52
C ILE A 129 -10.11 25.45 9.06
N ALA A 130 -9.55 24.29 8.72
CA ALA A 130 -9.09 23.97 7.37
C ALA A 130 -10.25 23.96 6.37
N LEU A 131 -11.37 23.35 6.77
CA LEU A 131 -12.57 23.29 5.96
C LEU A 131 -13.14 24.69 5.72
N ALA A 132 -13.28 25.50 6.77
CA ALA A 132 -13.74 26.88 6.65
C ALA A 132 -12.83 27.72 5.73
N GLN A 133 -11.52 27.46 5.75
CA GLN A 133 -10.55 28.13 4.87
C GLN A 133 -10.66 27.66 3.41
N SER A 134 -10.95 26.38 3.15
CA SER A 134 -11.15 25.86 1.81
C SER A 134 -12.43 26.37 1.13
N GLN A 135 -13.38 26.87 1.93
CA GLN A 135 -14.67 27.40 1.49
C GLN A 135 -14.69 28.93 1.36
N ARG A 136 -13.53 29.59 1.42
CA ARG A 136 -13.43 31.05 1.24
C ARG A 136 -13.84 31.45 -0.17
N GLU A 137 -14.53 32.60 -0.27
CA GLU A 137 -14.95 33.16 -1.55
C GLU A 137 -13.73 33.55 -2.41
N GLU A 138 -13.90 33.39 -3.72
CA GLU A 138 -12.86 33.69 -4.70
C GLU A 138 -12.50 35.18 -4.66
N GLY A 139 -11.29 35.50 -4.20
CA GLY A 139 -10.81 36.88 -3.99
C GLY A 139 -10.52 37.27 -2.54
N ASP A 140 -10.81 36.42 -1.56
CA ASP A 140 -10.42 36.63 -0.16
C ASP A 140 -8.88 36.62 0.02
N LYS A 141 -8.33 37.71 0.56
CA LYS A 141 -6.89 37.92 0.81
C LYS A 141 -6.49 37.71 2.28
N SER A 142 -7.41 37.23 3.12
CA SER A 142 -7.10 36.94 4.52
C SER A 142 -5.97 35.91 4.63
N SER A 143 -5.02 36.14 5.54
CA SER A 143 -3.86 35.27 5.70
C SER A 143 -4.27 33.82 5.96
N ASN A 144 -3.53 32.86 5.41
CA ASN A 144 -3.72 31.44 5.71
C ASN A 144 -3.55 31.21 7.21
N ILE A 145 -4.60 30.70 7.86
CA ILE A 145 -4.65 30.52 9.32
C ILE A 145 -3.86 29.26 9.71
N ILE A 146 -3.87 28.24 8.86
CA ILE A 146 -3.15 27.00 9.10
C ILE A 146 -1.75 27.10 8.50
N LYS A 147 -0.76 27.29 9.37
CA LYS A 147 0.58 26.77 9.12
C LYS A 147 0.53 25.29 9.49
N ASP A 148 0.54 24.41 8.48
CA ASP A 148 0.45 22.96 8.68
C ASP A 148 1.80 22.42 9.18
N ASN A 149 2.16 22.87 10.38
CA ASN A 149 3.42 22.60 11.08
C ASN A 149 3.46 21.18 11.65
N PHE A 150 2.34 20.46 11.62
CA PHE A 150 2.29 19.10 12.14
C PHE A 150 3.14 18.18 11.26
N ILE A 151 4.11 17.50 11.88
CA ILE A 151 5.09 16.70 11.12
C ILE A 151 4.41 15.65 10.21
N TRP A 152 3.26 15.14 10.60
CA TRP A 152 2.54 14.09 9.88
C TRP A 152 1.69 14.59 8.70
N SER A 153 1.45 15.91 8.60
CA SER A 153 0.84 16.53 7.42
C SER A 153 1.87 17.06 6.43
N LYS A 154 3.16 17.15 6.82
CA LYS A 154 4.25 17.48 5.90
C LYS A 154 4.22 16.52 4.70
N THR A 155 4.25 17.10 3.52
CA THR A 155 4.35 16.37 2.26
C THR A 155 5.78 16.36 1.78
N ILE A 156 6.20 15.24 1.21
CA ILE A 156 7.51 15.06 0.61
C ILE A 156 7.34 14.68 -0.85
N ALA A 157 8.25 15.14 -1.70
CA ALA A 157 8.40 14.58 -3.03
C ALA A 157 8.98 13.17 -2.89
N PHE A 158 8.42 12.23 -3.64
CA PHE A 158 8.88 10.86 -3.72
C PHE A 158 9.25 10.54 -5.16
N GLU A 159 10.47 10.05 -5.34
CA GLU A 159 10.97 9.59 -6.63
C GLU A 159 11.61 8.23 -6.47
N SER A 160 11.21 7.28 -7.30
CA SER A 160 11.78 5.94 -7.33
C SER A 160 11.59 5.32 -8.71
N GLN A 161 12.69 5.18 -9.46
CA GLN A 161 12.70 4.55 -10.79
C GLN A 161 11.67 5.21 -11.73
N GLN A 162 10.55 4.53 -11.98
CA GLN A 162 9.46 4.98 -12.85
C GLN A 162 8.35 5.74 -12.10
N ILE A 163 8.49 5.96 -10.78
CA ILE A 163 7.50 6.63 -9.96
C ILE A 163 7.97 8.03 -9.58
N TYR A 164 7.14 9.02 -9.86
CA TYR A 164 7.35 10.39 -9.42
C TYR A 164 6.06 10.96 -8.84
N GLU A 165 6.10 11.35 -7.57
CA GLU A 165 4.97 11.94 -6.86
C GLU A 165 5.44 13.18 -6.11
N LEU A 166 4.80 14.32 -6.36
CA LEU A 166 5.28 15.61 -5.86
C LEU A 166 4.97 15.82 -4.38
N ALA A 167 3.87 15.25 -3.89
CA ALA A 167 3.36 15.56 -2.56
C ALA A 167 2.74 14.34 -1.86
N ILE A 168 3.57 13.54 -1.20
CA ILE A 168 3.14 12.44 -0.33
C ILE A 168 3.20 12.87 1.13
N LYS A 169 2.09 12.79 1.85
CA LYS A 169 2.08 13.01 3.30
C LYS A 169 2.96 11.98 4.00
N LEU A 170 3.82 12.43 4.92
CA LEU A 170 4.78 11.55 5.61
C LEU A 170 4.10 10.34 6.27
N LYS A 171 2.92 10.54 6.86
CA LYS A 171 2.12 9.47 7.48
C LYS A 171 1.62 8.40 6.51
N ASP A 172 1.50 8.72 5.23
CA ASP A 172 0.96 7.82 4.20
C ASP A 172 2.06 7.17 3.34
N LEU A 173 3.34 7.54 3.56
CA LEU A 173 4.48 6.98 2.83
C LEU A 173 4.55 5.45 2.93
N GLY A 174 4.27 4.89 4.11
CA GLY A 174 4.24 3.43 4.30
C GLY A 174 3.15 2.73 3.47
N LYS A 175 1.96 3.35 3.37
CA LYS A 175 0.87 2.85 2.52
C LYS A 175 1.24 2.96 1.04
N PHE A 176 1.87 4.06 0.65
CA PHE A 176 2.31 4.28 -0.72
C PHE A 176 3.38 3.26 -1.15
N ASN A 177 4.40 3.03 -0.32
CA ASN A 177 5.39 1.99 -0.56
C ASN A 177 4.76 0.60 -0.69
N ARG A 178 3.79 0.26 0.17
CA ARG A 178 3.05 -1.00 0.05
C ARG A 178 2.25 -1.10 -1.25
N PHE A 179 1.65 -0.01 -1.71
CA PHE A 179 0.94 0.04 -2.99
C PHE A 179 1.88 -0.22 -4.17
N LEU A 180 3.09 0.37 -4.16
CA LEU A 180 4.09 0.14 -5.21
C LEU A 180 4.60 -1.31 -5.27
N LEU A 181 4.49 -2.06 -4.17
CA LEU A 181 4.84 -3.48 -4.10
C LEU A 181 3.69 -4.41 -4.54
N ASP A 182 2.50 -3.89 -4.88
CA ASP A 182 1.42 -4.71 -5.42
C ASP A 182 1.86 -5.32 -6.76
N HIS A 183 1.65 -6.63 -6.92
CA HIS A 183 2.05 -7.37 -8.12
C HIS A 183 1.45 -6.77 -9.41
N LYS A 184 0.23 -6.23 -9.37
CA LYS A 184 -0.39 -5.57 -10.52
C LYS A 184 0.35 -4.28 -10.88
N VAL A 185 0.75 -3.48 -9.89
CA VAL A 185 1.57 -2.27 -10.12
C VAL A 185 2.89 -2.66 -10.75
N LEU A 186 3.63 -3.62 -10.16
CA LEU A 186 4.89 -4.09 -10.71
C LEU A 186 4.76 -4.60 -12.15
N THR A 187 3.68 -5.33 -12.45
CA THR A 187 3.41 -5.83 -13.81
C THR A 187 3.10 -4.67 -14.77
N LEU A 188 2.28 -3.71 -14.35
CA LEU A 188 1.94 -2.53 -15.16
C LEU A 188 3.17 -1.68 -15.48
N LEU A 189 4.05 -1.44 -14.50
CA LEU A 189 5.31 -0.73 -14.69
C LEU A 189 6.23 -1.43 -15.70
N SER A 190 6.17 -2.77 -15.77
CA SER A 190 6.95 -3.55 -16.73
C SER A 190 6.50 -3.40 -18.18
N TYR A 191 5.27 -2.93 -18.45
CA TYR A 191 4.76 -2.77 -19.82
C TYR A 191 5.40 -1.63 -20.58
N ASP A 192 5.75 -0.55 -19.89
CA ASP A 192 6.44 0.60 -20.46
C ASP A 192 7.48 1.11 -19.47
N GLN A 193 8.73 0.69 -19.67
CA GLN A 193 9.87 1.05 -18.83
C GLN A 193 10.24 2.53 -18.90
N ASN A 194 9.82 3.24 -19.95
CA ASN A 194 10.16 4.65 -20.18
C ASN A 194 9.12 5.60 -19.59
N LYS A 195 7.92 5.10 -19.29
CA LYS A 195 6.85 5.92 -18.71
C LYS A 195 7.11 6.21 -17.24
N ILE A 196 7.04 7.49 -16.90
CA ILE A 196 7.00 7.96 -15.51
C ILE A 196 5.54 8.03 -15.06
N TRP A 197 5.26 7.46 -13.90
CA TRP A 197 3.94 7.34 -13.32
C TRP A 197 3.82 8.15 -12.04
N ASN A 198 2.65 8.75 -11.84
CA ASN A 198 2.22 9.26 -10.53
C ASN A 198 1.17 8.33 -9.90
N LYS A 199 0.81 8.60 -8.64
CA LYS A 199 -0.14 7.75 -7.90
C LYS A 199 -1.50 7.69 -8.58
N GLU A 200 -2.02 8.84 -9.00
CA GLU A 200 -3.36 8.95 -9.59
C GLU A 200 -3.47 8.15 -10.89
N GLN A 201 -2.45 8.18 -11.74
CA GLN A 201 -2.41 7.41 -12.97
C GLN A 201 -2.45 5.90 -12.72
N LEU A 202 -1.69 5.42 -11.73
CA LEU A 202 -1.73 4.01 -11.32
C LEU A 202 -3.09 3.63 -10.71
N GLU A 203 -3.67 4.52 -9.90
CA GLU A 203 -5.02 4.31 -9.36
C GLU A 203 -6.07 4.29 -10.48
N ARG A 204 -5.97 5.12 -11.52
CA ARG A 204 -6.87 5.08 -12.69
C ARG A 204 -6.77 3.77 -13.48
N GLU A 205 -5.57 3.20 -13.59
CA GLU A 205 -5.37 1.89 -14.23
C GLU A 205 -5.97 0.75 -13.40
N LEU A 206 -5.87 0.84 -12.07
CA LEU A 206 -6.17 -0.29 -11.19
C LEU A 206 -7.53 -0.22 -10.52
N SER A 207 -7.89 0.91 -9.88
CA SER A 207 -9.00 1.00 -8.94
C SER A 207 -10.02 2.12 -9.20
N ILE A 208 -9.66 3.19 -9.91
CA ILE A 208 -10.48 4.39 -10.10
C ILE A 208 -10.94 4.50 -11.56
N GLY A 209 -12.26 4.64 -11.75
CA GLY A 209 -12.85 4.88 -13.06
C GLY A 209 -13.38 3.61 -13.74
N GLU A 210 -14.21 3.82 -14.75
CA GLU A 210 -15.01 2.76 -15.40
C GLU A 210 -14.17 1.74 -16.20
N ASN A 211 -12.97 2.16 -16.59
CA ASN A 211 -12.01 1.36 -17.35
C ASN A 211 -10.84 0.88 -16.48
N SER A 212 -10.93 1.04 -15.15
CA SER A 212 -9.95 0.48 -14.24
C SER A 212 -10.03 -1.04 -14.20
N TYR A 213 -8.93 -1.68 -13.79
CA TYR A 213 -8.84 -3.13 -13.66
C TYR A 213 -9.94 -3.71 -12.76
N GLU A 214 -10.20 -3.14 -11.58
CA GLU A 214 -11.19 -3.68 -10.64
C GLU A 214 -12.62 -3.61 -11.20
N VAL A 215 -12.98 -2.51 -11.87
CA VAL A 215 -14.29 -2.35 -12.51
C VAL A 215 -14.43 -3.31 -13.68
N ILE A 216 -13.44 -3.34 -14.59
CA ILE A 216 -13.46 -4.25 -15.74
C ILE A 216 -13.56 -5.70 -15.28
N ARG A 217 -12.75 -6.11 -14.30
CA ARG A 217 -12.76 -7.47 -13.75
C ARG A 217 -14.14 -7.85 -13.22
N ARG A 218 -14.72 -7.01 -12.37
CA ARG A 218 -15.97 -7.32 -11.66
C ARG A 218 -17.20 -7.24 -12.56
N GLU A 219 -17.28 -6.23 -13.42
CA GLU A 219 -18.54 -5.86 -14.08
C GLU A 219 -18.59 -6.25 -15.56
N LYS A 220 -17.43 -6.38 -16.23
CA LYS A 220 -17.35 -6.52 -17.68
C LYS A 220 -16.72 -7.85 -18.10
N LEU A 221 -15.48 -8.13 -17.71
CA LEU A 221 -14.68 -9.24 -18.22
C LEU A 221 -15.28 -10.62 -17.89
N PHE A 222 -15.60 -10.89 -16.62
CA PHE A 222 -16.19 -12.19 -16.26
C PHE A 222 -17.60 -12.37 -16.81
N LYS A 223 -18.33 -11.28 -17.04
CA LYS A 223 -19.63 -11.34 -17.70
C LYS A 223 -19.49 -11.79 -19.15
N GLU A 224 -18.52 -11.26 -19.90
CA GLU A 224 -18.23 -11.72 -21.26
C GLU A 224 -17.79 -13.19 -21.31
N ILE A 225 -16.94 -13.62 -20.36
CA ILE A 225 -16.52 -15.02 -20.24
C ILE A 225 -17.71 -15.94 -19.95
N GLN A 226 -18.57 -15.57 -19.00
CA GLN A 226 -19.74 -16.36 -18.65
C GLN A 226 -20.74 -16.44 -19.82
N ASN A 227 -20.91 -15.35 -20.58
CA ASN A 227 -21.74 -15.36 -21.78
C ASN A 227 -21.17 -16.31 -22.85
N LEU A 228 -19.85 -16.37 -23.00
CA LEU A 228 -19.18 -17.30 -23.92
C LEU A 228 -19.35 -18.77 -23.48
N GLU A 229 -19.21 -19.07 -22.18
CA GLU A 229 -19.50 -20.39 -21.60
C GLU A 229 -20.96 -20.80 -21.88
N LEU A 230 -21.90 -19.89 -21.66
CA LEU A 230 -23.33 -20.12 -21.91
C LEU A 230 -23.64 -20.36 -23.40
N GLN A 231 -23.04 -19.59 -24.31
CA GLN A 231 -23.16 -19.85 -25.75
C GLN A 231 -22.63 -21.24 -26.11
N THR A 232 -21.48 -21.62 -25.56
CA THR A 232 -20.87 -22.91 -25.83
C THR A 232 -21.77 -24.06 -25.34
N LEU A 233 -22.37 -23.92 -24.15
CA LEU A 233 -23.33 -24.89 -23.62
C LEU A 233 -24.63 -24.96 -24.42
N SER A 234 -25.15 -23.82 -24.88
CA SER A 234 -26.38 -23.76 -25.67
C SER A 234 -26.23 -24.43 -27.03
N ASN A 235 -25.02 -24.40 -27.60
CA ASN A 235 -24.66 -25.12 -28.82
C ASN A 235 -24.32 -26.59 -28.57
N TRP A 236 -24.24 -27.01 -27.31
CA TRP A 236 -24.06 -28.40 -26.90
C TRP A 236 -25.42 -29.04 -26.61
N SER A 237 -25.49 -30.37 -26.61
CA SER A 237 -26.68 -31.12 -26.18
C SER A 237 -26.86 -31.10 -24.66
N TRP A 238 -26.84 -29.91 -24.06
CA TRP A 238 -26.97 -29.70 -22.62
C TRP A 238 -28.45 -29.68 -22.23
N ASP A 239 -28.80 -30.49 -21.22
CA ASP A 239 -30.17 -30.64 -20.71
C ASP A 239 -30.59 -29.57 -19.69
N GLY A 240 -29.69 -28.62 -19.37
CA GLY A 240 -29.90 -27.57 -18.37
C GLY A 240 -29.73 -28.03 -16.92
N ILE A 241 -29.46 -29.31 -16.68
CA ILE A 241 -29.42 -29.93 -15.34
C ILE A 241 -28.05 -30.55 -15.08
N ASN A 242 -27.58 -31.41 -15.99
CA ASN A 242 -26.32 -32.13 -15.88
C ASN A 242 -25.26 -31.42 -16.71
N HIS A 243 -24.24 -30.90 -16.04
CA HIS A 243 -23.15 -30.23 -16.73
C HIS A 243 -22.34 -31.23 -17.62
N PRO A 244 -22.02 -30.90 -18.89
CA PRO A 244 -21.33 -31.83 -19.79
C PRO A 244 -19.91 -32.15 -19.31
N ARG A 245 -19.57 -33.45 -19.25
CA ARG A 245 -18.27 -33.94 -18.75
C ARG A 245 -17.10 -33.47 -19.60
N GLU A 246 -17.33 -33.20 -20.88
CA GLU A 246 -16.35 -32.68 -21.82
C GLU A 246 -15.88 -31.27 -21.45
N PHE A 247 -16.64 -30.53 -20.63
CA PHE A 247 -16.26 -29.19 -20.18
C PHE A 247 -15.72 -29.17 -18.74
N GLU A 248 -15.48 -30.34 -18.16
CA GLU A 248 -15.02 -30.48 -16.78
C GLU A 248 -13.56 -30.91 -16.70
N MET A 249 -12.94 -30.59 -15.56
CA MET A 249 -11.66 -31.15 -15.15
C MET A 249 -11.81 -31.84 -13.80
N GLU A 250 -11.16 -32.99 -13.67
CA GLU A 250 -11.10 -33.73 -12.42
C GLU A 250 -9.97 -33.19 -11.52
N ASP A 251 -10.30 -32.90 -10.26
CA ASP A 251 -9.34 -32.46 -9.26
C ASP A 251 -8.63 -33.65 -8.58
N GLN A 252 -7.69 -33.35 -7.68
CA GLN A 252 -6.92 -34.36 -6.94
C GLN A 252 -7.77 -35.27 -6.03
N LYS A 253 -9.05 -34.93 -5.83
CA LYS A 253 -10.01 -35.67 -5.00
C LYS A 253 -11.05 -36.40 -5.85
N ASN A 254 -10.82 -36.53 -7.15
CA ASN A 254 -11.74 -37.11 -8.13
C ASN A 254 -13.08 -36.36 -8.25
N ALA A 255 -13.14 -35.10 -7.79
CA ALA A 255 -14.31 -34.24 -7.99
C ALA A 255 -14.14 -33.47 -9.31
N ARG A 256 -15.22 -33.41 -10.09
CA ARG A 256 -15.22 -32.74 -11.39
C ARG A 256 -15.80 -31.34 -11.28
N HIS A 257 -15.12 -30.39 -11.90
CA HIS A 257 -15.51 -28.99 -11.89
C HIS A 257 -15.45 -28.41 -13.30
N PRO A 258 -16.35 -27.48 -13.65
CA PRO A 258 -16.28 -26.75 -14.91
C PRO A 258 -14.90 -26.11 -15.13
N ASN A 259 -14.38 -26.24 -16.35
CA ASN A 259 -13.08 -25.73 -16.71
C ASN A 259 -13.17 -24.93 -18.01
N PHE A 260 -13.02 -23.61 -17.90
CA PHE A 260 -13.13 -22.67 -19.03
C PHE A 260 -12.28 -23.05 -20.26
N LYS A 261 -11.06 -23.59 -20.05
CA LYS A 261 -10.22 -24.07 -21.16
C LYS A 261 -10.92 -25.16 -21.97
N MET A 262 -11.65 -26.05 -21.31
CA MET A 262 -12.36 -27.14 -21.97
C MET A 262 -13.57 -26.66 -22.75
N TYR A 263 -14.26 -25.59 -22.34
CA TYR A 263 -15.29 -24.96 -23.17
C TYR A 263 -14.70 -24.50 -24.50
N LEU A 264 -13.53 -23.86 -24.49
CA LEU A 264 -12.90 -23.39 -25.72
C LEU A 264 -12.32 -24.54 -26.56
N VAL A 265 -11.66 -25.52 -25.94
CA VAL A 265 -11.05 -26.64 -26.69
C VAL A 265 -12.13 -27.58 -27.24
N ASN A 266 -13.04 -28.08 -26.41
CA ASN A 266 -14.02 -29.09 -26.81
C ASN A 266 -15.26 -28.49 -27.46
N GLY A 267 -15.68 -27.32 -27.00
CA GLY A 267 -16.92 -26.69 -27.45
C GLY A 267 -16.76 -25.83 -28.70
N ILE A 268 -15.54 -25.34 -28.96
CA ILE A 268 -15.28 -24.41 -30.07
C ILE A 268 -14.22 -24.97 -31.03
N LEU A 269 -13.01 -25.24 -30.53
CA LEU A 269 -11.86 -25.57 -31.37
C LEU A 269 -12.09 -26.89 -32.12
N ARG A 270 -12.39 -27.97 -31.39
CA ARG A 270 -12.63 -29.32 -31.96
C ARG A 270 -13.89 -29.43 -32.81
N LYS A 271 -14.81 -28.46 -32.72
CA LYS A 271 -16.00 -28.40 -33.58
C LYS A 271 -15.71 -27.79 -34.95
N ASN A 272 -14.59 -27.08 -35.09
CA ASN A 272 -14.23 -26.35 -36.31
C ASN A 272 -12.81 -26.72 -36.75
N THR A 273 -12.67 -27.79 -37.54
CA THR A 273 -11.38 -28.30 -38.01
C THR A 273 -10.57 -27.30 -38.84
N ASN A 274 -11.21 -26.24 -39.36
CA ASN A 274 -10.54 -25.17 -40.10
C ASN A 274 -9.78 -24.16 -39.21
N PHE A 275 -9.98 -24.20 -37.88
CA PHE A 275 -9.37 -23.22 -36.97
C PHE A 275 -7.94 -23.56 -36.55
N TYR A 276 -7.47 -24.78 -36.82
CA TYR A 276 -6.21 -25.27 -36.28
C TYR A 276 -5.54 -26.30 -37.17
N LYS A 277 -4.22 -26.40 -37.05
CA LYS A 277 -3.39 -27.44 -37.68
C LYS A 277 -3.40 -28.70 -36.83
N GLU A 278 -3.09 -29.85 -37.44
CA GLU A 278 -3.02 -31.13 -36.75
C GLU A 278 -2.18 -31.06 -35.46
N GLY A 279 -2.78 -31.49 -34.33
CA GLY A 279 -2.14 -31.52 -33.01
C GLY A 279 -2.20 -30.24 -32.19
N GLU A 280 -2.67 -29.11 -32.74
CA GLU A 280 -2.74 -27.85 -31.98
C GLU A 280 -3.84 -27.83 -30.91
N ASP A 281 -4.92 -28.58 -31.10
CA ASP A 281 -5.97 -28.76 -30.10
C ASP A 281 -5.47 -29.54 -28.88
N PHE A 282 -4.73 -30.63 -29.11
CA PHE A 282 -4.05 -31.38 -28.06
C PHE A 282 -2.98 -30.54 -27.37
N TRP A 283 -2.23 -29.74 -28.12
CA TRP A 283 -1.27 -28.80 -27.56
C TRP A 283 -1.96 -27.85 -26.57
N LEU A 284 -3.03 -27.18 -26.99
CA LEU A 284 -3.75 -26.22 -26.14
C LEU A 284 -4.36 -26.90 -24.90
N GLU A 285 -4.93 -28.10 -25.07
CA GLU A 285 -5.45 -28.91 -23.96
C GLU A 285 -4.35 -29.28 -22.96
N SER A 286 -3.15 -29.64 -23.44
CA SER A 286 -2.05 -30.10 -22.60
C SER A 286 -1.41 -29.01 -21.73
N LEU A 287 -1.64 -27.72 -22.06
CA LEU A 287 -1.08 -26.60 -21.31
C LEU A 287 -1.59 -26.57 -19.86
N LYS A 288 -0.65 -26.43 -18.93
CA LYS A 288 -0.88 -26.28 -17.49
C LYS A 288 -0.95 -24.81 -17.10
N GLU A 289 -1.36 -24.55 -15.86
CA GLU A 289 -1.56 -23.19 -15.36
C GLU A 289 -0.30 -22.30 -15.53
N ASN A 290 0.90 -22.83 -15.26
CA ASN A 290 2.14 -22.07 -15.37
C ASN A 290 2.49 -21.72 -16.83
N ASP A 291 2.08 -22.53 -17.81
CA ASP A 291 2.32 -22.27 -19.22
C ASP A 291 1.59 -20.98 -19.64
N PHE A 292 0.34 -20.80 -19.21
CA PHE A 292 -0.40 -19.55 -19.44
C PHE A 292 0.24 -18.31 -18.79
N LYS A 293 1.15 -18.48 -17.81
CA LYS A 293 1.86 -17.35 -17.18
C LYS A 293 3.21 -17.04 -17.84
N THR A 294 3.84 -18.04 -18.46
CA THR A 294 5.27 -17.98 -18.81
C THR A 294 5.60 -18.37 -20.25
N LEU A 295 4.63 -18.86 -21.03
CA LEU A 295 4.86 -19.29 -22.40
C LEU A 295 5.55 -18.18 -23.22
N PRO A 296 6.71 -18.46 -23.84
CA PRO A 296 7.36 -17.54 -24.76
C PRO A 296 6.45 -17.20 -25.95
N SER A 297 6.46 -15.93 -26.36
CA SER A 297 5.66 -15.42 -27.49
C SER A 297 5.95 -16.16 -28.78
N GLU A 298 7.20 -16.58 -28.98
CA GLU A 298 7.67 -17.25 -30.21
C GLU A 298 6.97 -18.58 -30.41
N ILE A 299 6.70 -19.32 -29.32
CA ILE A 299 5.95 -20.58 -29.40
C ILE A 299 4.51 -20.30 -29.83
N LEU A 300 3.90 -19.24 -29.31
CA LEU A 300 2.55 -18.82 -29.66
C LEU A 300 2.45 -18.39 -31.12
N GLU A 301 3.44 -17.64 -31.63
CA GLU A 301 3.51 -17.18 -33.03
C GLU A 301 3.50 -18.36 -34.04
N THR A 302 3.95 -19.56 -33.64
CA THR A 302 3.90 -20.74 -34.52
C THR A 302 2.51 -21.32 -34.74
N LYS A 303 1.52 -20.94 -33.91
CA LYS A 303 0.18 -21.54 -33.89
C LYS A 303 -0.77 -20.89 -34.87
N SER A 304 -1.85 -21.57 -35.22
CA SER A 304 -2.94 -20.98 -36.00
C SER A 304 -3.58 -19.80 -35.25
N GLU A 305 -4.05 -18.78 -35.99
CA GLU A 305 -4.56 -17.53 -35.41
C GLU A 305 -5.66 -17.76 -34.35
N MET A 306 -6.60 -18.66 -34.63
CA MET A 306 -7.66 -18.99 -33.67
C MET A 306 -7.12 -19.67 -32.41
N VAL A 307 -6.10 -20.53 -32.53
CA VAL A 307 -5.45 -21.17 -31.38
C VAL A 307 -4.72 -20.12 -30.53
N GLN A 308 -4.05 -19.16 -31.17
CA GLN A 308 -3.41 -18.04 -30.48
C GLN A 308 -4.45 -17.22 -29.70
N LEU A 309 -5.57 -16.89 -30.35
CA LEU A 309 -6.64 -16.10 -29.75
C LEU A 309 -7.29 -16.81 -28.56
N LEU A 310 -7.60 -18.11 -28.69
CA LEU A 310 -8.16 -18.90 -27.58
C LEU A 310 -7.17 -19.04 -26.42
N PHE A 311 -5.87 -19.23 -26.70
CA PHE A 311 -4.83 -19.21 -25.68
C PHE A 311 -4.85 -17.88 -24.89
N LEU A 312 -4.90 -16.74 -25.58
CA LEU A 312 -4.92 -15.42 -24.95
C LEU A 312 -6.18 -15.22 -24.10
N VAL A 313 -7.35 -15.66 -24.57
CA VAL A 313 -8.62 -15.59 -23.82
C VAL A 313 -8.55 -16.41 -22.52
N ILE A 314 -8.03 -17.65 -22.59
CA ILE A 314 -7.84 -18.50 -21.40
C ILE A 314 -6.85 -17.84 -20.43
N MET A 315 -5.73 -17.36 -20.96
CA MET A 315 -4.69 -16.71 -20.18
C MET A 315 -5.23 -15.49 -19.44
N ILE A 316 -5.89 -14.57 -20.15
CA ILE A 316 -6.48 -13.36 -19.56
C ILE A 316 -7.50 -13.75 -18.48
N ARG A 317 -8.42 -14.67 -18.77
CA ARG A 317 -9.41 -15.15 -17.80
C ARG A 317 -8.74 -15.65 -16.52
N ASN A 318 -7.69 -16.46 -16.65
CA ASN A 318 -6.98 -17.04 -15.50
C ASN A 318 -6.25 -15.97 -14.70
N GLN A 319 -5.54 -15.04 -15.36
CA GLN A 319 -4.86 -13.93 -14.67
C GLN A 319 -5.86 -13.07 -13.88
N PHE A 320 -6.96 -12.69 -14.52
CA PHE A 320 -8.01 -11.91 -13.85
C PHE A 320 -8.66 -12.72 -12.71
N ALA A 321 -8.85 -14.03 -12.84
CA ALA A 321 -9.38 -14.87 -11.75
C ALA A 321 -8.49 -14.77 -10.50
N HIS A 322 -7.17 -14.76 -10.67
CA HIS A 322 -6.17 -14.67 -9.60
C HIS A 322 -5.80 -13.24 -9.17
N ASN A 323 -6.55 -12.23 -9.63
CA ASN A 323 -6.26 -10.83 -9.36
C ASN A 323 -4.87 -10.38 -9.87
N GLN A 324 -4.50 -10.84 -11.07
CA GLN A 324 -3.21 -10.61 -11.72
C GLN A 324 -3.39 -10.01 -13.12
N LEU A 325 -2.35 -9.32 -13.58
CA LEU A 325 -2.23 -8.86 -14.96
C LEU A 325 -1.32 -9.83 -15.76
N PRO A 326 -1.56 -10.02 -17.06
CA PRO A 326 -0.66 -10.77 -17.94
C PRO A 326 0.80 -10.28 -17.91
N LYS A 327 1.78 -11.14 -18.21
CA LYS A 327 3.17 -10.68 -18.27
C LYS A 327 3.43 -9.79 -19.49
N VAL A 328 4.45 -8.93 -19.39
CA VAL A 328 4.88 -7.99 -20.45
C VAL A 328 5.03 -8.65 -21.82
N GLN A 329 5.56 -9.88 -21.90
CA GLN A 329 5.73 -10.58 -23.18
C GLN A 329 4.38 -10.82 -23.90
N LEU A 330 3.33 -11.18 -23.15
CA LEU A 330 2.00 -11.41 -23.69
C LEU A 330 1.25 -10.10 -23.94
N TYR A 331 1.48 -9.08 -23.11
CA TYR A 331 1.01 -7.72 -23.38
C TYR A 331 1.56 -7.20 -24.72
N ASN A 332 2.87 -7.30 -24.93
CA ASN A 332 3.53 -6.89 -26.17
C ASN A 332 3.06 -7.71 -27.37
N PHE A 333 2.87 -9.02 -27.19
CA PHE A 333 2.29 -9.88 -28.21
C PHE A 333 0.92 -9.39 -28.66
N ILE A 334 0.03 -9.05 -27.71
CA ILE A 334 -1.32 -8.55 -28.03
C ILE A 334 -1.22 -7.21 -28.77
N ARG A 335 -0.40 -6.28 -28.29
CA ARG A 335 -0.22 -4.95 -28.91
C ARG A 335 0.35 -5.04 -30.32
N LYS A 336 1.23 -6.00 -30.59
CA LYS A 336 1.84 -6.24 -31.90
C LYS A 336 0.84 -6.87 -32.89
N ASN A 337 0.11 -7.89 -32.46
CA ASN A 337 -0.73 -8.70 -33.36
C ASN A 337 -2.17 -8.21 -33.50
N TYR A 338 -2.66 -7.38 -32.57
CA TYR A 338 -4.00 -6.78 -32.61
C TYR A 338 -3.94 -5.26 -32.44
N PRO A 339 -3.24 -4.53 -33.34
CA PRO A 339 -3.04 -3.09 -33.23
C PRO A 339 -4.34 -2.27 -33.36
N GLU A 340 -5.40 -2.86 -33.91
CA GLU A 340 -6.73 -2.27 -34.02
C GLU A 340 -7.43 -2.09 -32.67
N ILE A 341 -6.99 -2.80 -31.63
CA ILE A 341 -7.59 -2.71 -30.31
C ILE A 341 -7.10 -1.43 -29.61
N GLN A 342 -7.98 -0.42 -29.60
CA GLN A 342 -7.78 0.79 -28.83
C GLN A 342 -8.07 0.54 -27.34
N ASN A 343 -7.31 1.21 -26.47
CA ASN A 343 -7.47 1.12 -25.03
C ASN A 343 -6.86 2.36 -24.34
N ASN A 344 -7.47 2.77 -23.24
CA ASN A 344 -6.95 3.80 -22.35
C ASN A 344 -6.18 3.20 -21.17
N THR A 345 -6.53 1.96 -20.77
CA THR A 345 -5.90 1.21 -19.68
C THR A 345 -5.47 -0.17 -20.16
N ALA A 346 -4.56 -0.82 -19.44
CA ALA A 346 -4.18 -2.20 -19.74
C ALA A 346 -5.36 -3.17 -19.62
N ALA A 347 -6.24 -2.97 -18.63
CA ALA A 347 -7.41 -3.82 -18.45
C ALA A 347 -8.41 -3.68 -19.60
N GLU A 348 -8.57 -2.48 -20.17
CA GLU A 348 -9.43 -2.23 -21.32
C GLU A 348 -8.93 -2.95 -22.58
N LEU A 349 -7.61 -3.02 -22.79
CA LEU A 349 -7.01 -3.82 -23.87
C LEU A 349 -7.47 -5.29 -23.80
N TYR A 350 -7.40 -5.89 -22.61
CA TYR A 350 -7.76 -7.30 -22.42
C TYR A 350 -9.26 -7.55 -22.58
N LEU A 351 -10.11 -6.64 -22.09
CA LEU A 351 -11.54 -6.72 -22.31
C LEU A 351 -11.88 -6.65 -23.81
N ASN A 352 -11.26 -5.71 -24.52
CA ASN A 352 -11.53 -5.54 -25.95
C ASN A 352 -11.01 -6.72 -26.78
N LEU A 353 -9.90 -7.36 -26.37
CA LEU A 353 -9.46 -8.62 -26.99
C LEU A 353 -10.46 -9.76 -26.77
N ILE A 354 -11.04 -9.89 -25.57
CA ILE A 354 -12.09 -10.88 -25.31
C ILE A 354 -13.31 -10.61 -26.20
N LYS A 355 -13.75 -9.35 -26.30
CA LYS A 355 -14.87 -8.97 -27.17
C LYS A 355 -14.60 -9.29 -28.64
N LEU A 356 -13.39 -8.99 -29.12
CA LEU A 356 -12.96 -9.34 -30.47
C LEU A 356 -13.00 -10.86 -30.69
N ALA A 357 -12.51 -11.65 -29.72
CA ALA A 357 -12.55 -13.10 -29.79
C ALA A 357 -14.00 -13.62 -29.87
N VAL A 358 -14.90 -13.13 -29.01
CA VAL A 358 -16.32 -13.48 -29.04
C VAL A 358 -16.95 -13.13 -30.39
N GLN A 359 -16.62 -11.98 -30.97
CA GLN A 359 -17.13 -11.58 -32.28
C GLN A 359 -16.62 -12.51 -33.40
N LYS A 360 -15.30 -12.74 -33.48
CA LYS A 360 -14.71 -13.65 -34.47
C LYS A 360 -15.28 -15.06 -34.38
N LEU A 361 -15.58 -15.52 -33.17
CA LEU A 361 -16.21 -16.82 -32.96
C LEU A 361 -17.64 -16.87 -33.51
N LYS A 362 -18.42 -15.79 -33.38
CA LYS A 362 -19.77 -15.71 -33.94
C LYS A 362 -19.78 -15.61 -35.46
N GLU A 363 -18.81 -14.93 -36.07
CA GLU A 363 -18.73 -14.79 -37.53
C GLU A 363 -18.34 -16.10 -38.24
N ASN A 364 -17.68 -17.02 -37.52
CA ASN A 364 -17.24 -18.30 -38.05
C ASN A 364 -18.04 -19.51 -37.53
N SER A 365 -19.14 -19.27 -36.79
CA SER A 365 -20.14 -20.27 -36.39
C SER A 365 -21.33 -20.21 -37.33
#